data_AF-A0AAW1W0M7-F1
#
_entry.id   AF-A0AAW1W0M7-F1
#
_cell.length_a   1.000
_cell.length_b   1.000
_cell.length_c   1.000
_cell.angle_alpha   90.00
_cell.angle_beta   90.00
_cell.angle_gamma   90.00
#
_symmetry.space_group_name_H-M   'P 1'
#
loop_
_entity.id
_entity.type
_entity.pdbx_description
1 polymer ?
#
loop_
_entity_poly.entity_id
_entity_poly.type
_entity_poly.pdbx_seq_one_letter_code
_entity_poly.pdbx_strand_id
1 'polypeptide(L)'
;MSKREEAVSVESELKARKTDVENVKVALESLPYKEGQMEALQKDRASELESVQKLKDEMLAKLIKVKDSSTMTALEVTAGGKLFNVVVDTESTGKQLLQNGNLRRRVTIIPLNKIQAHTVPPRVQHAAAKLVGKENAELALSLVGYDEQLRNAMEYVFGSTFVCKTIDAAKEVGSLI
;
A
#
# COMPACT_ATOMS: atom_id res chain seq x y z
N MET A 1 12.95 -61.56 -41.45
CA MET A 1 11.60 -61.01 -41.22
C MET A 1 10.99 -60.72 -42.57
N SER A 2 9.84 -61.33 -42.86
CA SER A 2 9.15 -61.11 -44.13
C SER A 2 8.56 -59.69 -44.16
N LYS A 3 8.53 -59.02 -45.33
CA LYS A 3 7.87 -57.70 -45.49
C LYS A 3 6.40 -57.71 -45.01
N ARG A 4 5.78 -58.89 -44.97
CA ARG A 4 4.43 -59.09 -44.42
C ARG A 4 4.38 -59.04 -42.88
N GLU A 5 5.41 -59.53 -42.18
CA GLU A 5 5.47 -59.47 -40.72
C GLU A 5 5.71 -58.04 -40.23
N GLU A 6 6.57 -57.28 -40.90
CA GLU A 6 6.78 -55.85 -40.60
C GLU A 6 5.49 -55.04 -40.83
N ALA A 7 4.77 -55.30 -41.93
CA ALA A 7 3.50 -54.61 -42.20
C ALA A 7 2.44 -54.89 -41.11
N VAL A 8 2.34 -56.13 -40.65
CA VAL A 8 1.42 -56.52 -39.57
C VAL A 8 1.82 -55.90 -38.24
N SER A 9 3.12 -55.84 -37.93
CA SER A 9 3.64 -55.17 -36.74
C SER A 9 3.26 -53.68 -36.74
N VAL A 10 3.51 -52.99 -37.84
CA VAL A 10 3.22 -51.55 -37.98
C VAL A 10 1.72 -51.27 -37.89
N GLU A 11 0.87 -52.10 -38.49
CA GLU A 11 -0.59 -51.98 -38.36
C GLU A 11 -1.07 -52.16 -36.92
N SER A 12 -0.50 -53.12 -36.18
CA SER A 12 -0.85 -53.34 -34.77
C SER A 12 -0.47 -52.14 -33.90
N GLU A 13 0.70 -51.55 -34.17
CA GLU A 13 1.23 -50.40 -33.44
C GLU A 13 0.46 -49.11 -33.76
N LEU A 14 0.06 -48.93 -35.03
CA LEU A 14 -0.80 -47.84 -35.47
C LEU A 14 -2.19 -47.92 -34.81
N LYS A 15 -2.74 -49.13 -34.66
CA LYS A 15 -4.03 -49.36 -34.00
C LYS A 15 -3.96 -49.07 -32.50
N ALA A 16 -2.89 -49.50 -31.84
CA ALA A 16 -2.63 -49.17 -30.44
C ALA A 16 -2.53 -47.65 -30.24
N ARG A 17 -1.69 -46.98 -31.04
CA ARG A 17 -1.52 -45.51 -31.00
C ARG A 17 -2.82 -44.75 -31.26
N LYS A 18 -3.67 -45.21 -32.20
CA LYS A 18 -5.00 -44.61 -32.42
C LYS A 18 -5.89 -44.72 -31.20
N THR A 19 -5.86 -45.87 -30.54
CA THR A 19 -6.64 -46.12 -29.32
C THR A 19 -6.15 -45.23 -28.19
N ASP A 20 -4.83 -45.09 -28.04
CA ASP A 20 -4.22 -44.21 -27.04
C ASP A 20 -4.58 -42.74 -27.28
N VAL A 21 -4.58 -42.27 -28.53
CA VAL A 21 -5.00 -40.91 -28.88
C VAL A 21 -6.47 -40.68 -28.56
N GLU A 22 -7.35 -41.64 -28.85
CA GLU A 22 -8.78 -41.55 -28.52
C GLU A 22 -8.97 -41.48 -27.00
N ASN A 23 -8.25 -42.31 -26.24
CA ASN A 23 -8.31 -42.32 -24.78
C ASN A 23 -7.81 -41.00 -24.18
N VAL A 24 -6.71 -40.44 -24.70
CA VAL A 24 -6.19 -39.13 -24.26
C VAL A 24 -7.18 -38.03 -24.59
N LYS A 25 -7.85 -38.09 -25.75
CA LYS A 25 -8.87 -37.11 -26.15
C LYS A 25 -10.08 -37.15 -25.22
N VAL A 26 -10.59 -38.33 -24.89
CA VAL A 26 -11.70 -38.50 -23.93
C VAL A 26 -11.29 -38.03 -22.53
N ALA A 27 -10.06 -38.32 -22.10
CA ALA A 27 -9.53 -37.81 -20.83
C ALA A 27 -9.46 -36.28 -20.82
N LEU A 28 -9.05 -35.66 -21.93
CA LEU A 28 -8.98 -34.19 -22.07
C LEU A 28 -10.38 -33.55 -22.07
N GLU A 29 -11.35 -34.16 -22.76
CA GLU A 29 -12.75 -33.70 -22.82
C GLU A 29 -13.51 -33.92 -21.49
N SER A 30 -13.14 -34.95 -20.73
CA SER A 30 -13.72 -35.25 -19.41
C SER A 30 -13.14 -34.43 -18.27
N LEU A 31 -11.95 -33.82 -18.45
CA LEU A 31 -11.47 -32.79 -17.54
C LEU A 31 -12.43 -31.59 -17.65
N PRO A 32 -13.11 -31.20 -16.57
CA PRO A 32 -13.96 -30.02 -16.57
C PRO A 32 -13.06 -28.78 -16.51
N TYR A 33 -12.25 -28.56 -17.54
CA TYR A 33 -11.61 -27.29 -17.77
C TYR A 33 -12.72 -26.34 -18.20
N LYS A 34 -13.37 -25.72 -17.22
CA LYS A 34 -14.29 -24.63 -17.52
C LYS A 34 -13.42 -23.47 -18.00
N GLU A 35 -13.30 -23.36 -19.31
CA GLU A 35 -12.47 -22.39 -20.02
C GLU A 35 -12.67 -20.96 -19.46
N GLY A 36 -13.88 -20.64 -18.98
CA GLY A 36 -14.18 -19.37 -18.30
C GLY A 36 -13.90 -19.29 -16.79
N GLN A 37 -13.72 -20.39 -16.04
CA GLN A 37 -13.43 -20.33 -14.59
C GLN A 37 -11.99 -19.90 -14.31
N MET A 38 -11.02 -20.41 -15.06
CA MET A 38 -9.63 -19.96 -14.96
C MET A 38 -9.49 -18.50 -15.38
N GLU A 39 -10.16 -18.08 -16.47
CA GLU A 39 -10.19 -16.69 -16.91
C GLU A 39 -10.88 -15.77 -15.89
N ALA A 40 -12.01 -16.19 -15.31
CA ALA A 40 -12.68 -15.43 -14.25
C ALA A 40 -11.78 -15.27 -13.01
N LEU A 41 -11.16 -16.36 -12.54
CA LEU A 41 -10.21 -16.31 -11.41
C LEU A 41 -8.98 -15.44 -11.72
N GLN A 42 -8.49 -15.44 -12.96
CA GLN A 42 -7.39 -14.57 -13.38
C GLN A 42 -7.82 -13.10 -13.42
N LYS A 43 -9.02 -12.81 -13.92
CA LYS A 43 -9.60 -11.46 -13.97
C LYS A 43 -9.87 -10.92 -12.56
N ASP A 44 -10.42 -11.74 -11.68
CA ASP A 44 -10.65 -11.41 -10.27
C ASP A 44 -9.33 -11.08 -9.60
N ARG A 45 -8.31 -11.94 -9.75
CA ARG A 45 -6.96 -11.69 -9.23
C ARG A 45 -6.34 -10.39 -9.75
N ALA A 46 -6.52 -10.08 -11.04
CA ALA A 46 -6.03 -8.83 -11.62
C ALA A 46 -6.70 -7.60 -11.00
N SER A 47 -8.03 -7.65 -10.82
CA SER A 47 -8.79 -6.57 -10.17
C SER A 47 -8.43 -6.38 -8.69
N GLU A 48 -8.17 -7.49 -7.97
CA GLU A 48 -7.66 -7.45 -6.59
C GLU A 48 -6.27 -6.81 -6.53
N LEU A 49 -5.37 -7.18 -7.45
CA LEU A 49 -4.02 -6.62 -7.52
C LEU A 49 -4.04 -5.12 -7.79
N GLU A 50 -4.90 -4.66 -8.69
CA GLU A 50 -5.07 -3.23 -8.98
C GLU A 50 -5.59 -2.47 -7.77
N SER A 51 -6.60 -3.02 -7.08
CA SER A 51 -7.15 -2.42 -5.86
C SER A 51 -6.12 -2.35 -4.74
N VAL A 52 -5.34 -3.41 -4.53
CA VAL A 52 -4.24 -3.44 -3.55
C VAL A 52 -3.15 -2.44 -3.92
N GLN A 53 -2.82 -2.31 -5.20
CA GLN A 53 -1.80 -1.37 -5.66
C GLN A 53 -2.25 0.08 -5.43
N LYS A 54 -3.50 0.40 -5.76
CA LYS A 54 -4.09 1.72 -5.52
C LYS A 54 -4.03 2.11 -4.04
N LEU A 55 -4.40 1.19 -3.15
CA LEU A 55 -4.32 1.43 -1.70
C LEU A 55 -2.89 1.65 -1.20
N LYS A 56 -1.91 0.96 -1.79
CA LYS A 56 -0.50 1.20 -1.45
C LYS A 56 -0.04 2.58 -1.88
N ASP A 57 -0.57 3.10 -2.99
CA ASP A 57 -0.20 4.42 -3.50
C ASP A 57 -0.85 5.55 -2.71
N GLU A 58 -1.98 5.26 -2.06
CA GLU A 58 -2.65 6.14 -1.11
C GLU A 58 -2.08 6.06 0.32
N MET A 59 -1.05 5.23 0.57
CA MET A 59 -0.39 5.17 1.88
C MET A 59 0.43 6.43 2.14
N LEU A 60 0.25 7.00 3.34
CA LEU A 60 0.92 8.24 3.75
C LEU A 60 2.44 8.22 3.52
N ALA A 61 3.11 7.11 3.84
CA ALA A 61 4.56 6.96 3.63
C ALA A 61 5.03 7.22 2.19
N LYS A 62 4.20 6.93 1.18
CA LYS A 62 4.52 7.19 -0.22
C LYS A 62 4.20 8.61 -0.67
N LEU A 63 3.39 9.33 0.10
CA LEU A 63 2.90 10.67 -0.21
C LEU A 63 3.79 11.78 0.39
N ILE A 64 4.79 11.41 1.18
CA ILE A 64 5.70 12.33 1.88
C ILE A 64 7.07 12.34 1.19
N LYS A 65 7.65 13.53 1.06
CA LYS A 65 9.04 13.74 0.66
C LYS A 65 9.79 14.43 1.80
N VAL A 66 10.78 13.75 2.37
CA VAL A 66 11.62 14.36 3.42
C VAL A 66 12.54 15.40 2.78
N LYS A 67 12.60 16.62 3.34
CA LYS A 67 13.42 17.71 2.80
C LYS A 67 14.92 17.51 3.05
N ASP A 68 15.26 17.00 4.22
CA ASP A 68 16.63 16.71 4.63
C ASP A 68 16.71 15.32 5.26
N SER A 69 17.57 14.45 4.70
CA SER A 69 17.80 13.09 5.19
C SER A 69 18.24 13.05 6.66
N SER A 70 18.89 14.10 7.18
CA SER A 70 19.30 14.17 8.59
C SER A 70 18.10 14.10 9.56
N THR A 71 16.91 14.49 9.09
CA THR A 71 15.66 14.52 9.87
C THR A 71 14.82 13.25 9.73
N MET A 72 15.23 12.29 8.89
CA MET A 72 14.44 11.12 8.52
C MET A 72 13.99 10.30 9.73
N THR A 73 14.92 9.95 10.63
CA THR A 73 14.60 9.16 11.82
C THR A 73 13.64 9.91 12.76
N ALA A 74 13.81 11.22 12.93
CA ALA A 74 12.91 12.02 13.76
C ALA A 74 11.48 12.07 13.19
N LEU A 75 11.37 12.19 11.86
CA LEU A 75 10.09 12.18 11.16
C LEU A 75 9.42 10.80 11.19
N GLU A 76 10.20 9.72 11.04
CA GLU A 76 9.71 8.35 11.19
C GLU A 76 9.13 8.12 12.59
N VAL A 77 9.87 8.50 13.63
CA VAL A 77 9.40 8.39 15.02
C VAL A 77 8.17 9.26 15.26
N THR A 78 8.14 10.48 14.72
CA THR A 78 7.00 11.41 14.85
C THR A 78 5.73 10.84 14.24
N ALA A 79 5.81 10.29 13.03
CA ALA A 79 4.66 9.73 12.34
C ALA A 79 4.25 8.36 12.93
N GLY A 80 5.24 7.53 13.29
CA GLY A 80 5.06 6.19 13.81
C GLY A 80 4.12 5.36 12.94
N GLY A 81 3.13 4.72 13.57
CA GLY A 81 2.13 3.90 12.87
C GLY A 81 1.29 4.68 11.85
N LYS A 82 1.21 6.02 11.93
CA LYS A 82 0.43 6.83 10.98
C LYS A 82 1.00 6.80 9.56
N LEU A 83 2.28 6.43 9.38
CA LEU A 83 2.89 6.23 8.06
C LEU A 83 2.15 5.18 7.21
N PHE A 84 1.50 4.22 7.87
CA PHE A 84 0.78 3.14 7.23
C PHE A 84 -0.72 3.44 7.06
N ASN A 85 -1.16 4.64 7.42
CA ASN A 85 -2.54 5.04 7.19
C ASN A 85 -2.77 5.30 5.70
N VAL A 86 -3.98 4.99 5.25
CA VAL A 86 -4.43 5.22 3.86
C VAL A 86 -5.19 6.54 3.81
N VAL A 87 -4.76 7.45 2.95
CA VAL A 87 -5.39 8.75 2.77
C VAL A 87 -6.46 8.66 1.68
N VAL A 88 -7.69 9.06 1.98
CA VAL A 88 -8.82 9.07 1.04
C VAL A 88 -9.43 10.46 0.96
N ASP A 89 -10.17 10.72 -0.11
CA ASP A 89 -10.86 11.98 -0.34
C ASP A 89 -11.96 12.26 0.70
N THR A 90 -12.81 11.26 0.99
CA THR A 90 -14.00 11.40 1.82
C THR A 90 -14.19 10.29 2.86
N GLU A 91 -14.94 10.60 3.91
CA GLU A 91 -15.42 9.62 4.89
C GLU A 91 -16.29 8.53 4.25
N SER A 92 -17.04 8.88 3.19
CA SER A 92 -17.85 7.92 2.44
C SER A 92 -16.97 6.89 1.73
N THR A 93 -15.93 7.34 1.02
CA THR A 93 -14.93 6.47 0.38
C THR A 93 -14.25 5.57 1.41
N GLY A 94 -13.84 6.15 2.55
CA GLY A 94 -13.27 5.39 3.65
C GLY A 94 -14.20 4.31 4.19
N LYS A 95 -15.49 4.61 4.37
CA LYS A 95 -16.50 3.65 4.81
C LYS A 95 -16.69 2.52 3.79
N GLN A 96 -16.80 2.85 2.52
CA GLN A 96 -16.91 1.84 1.45
C GLN A 96 -15.70 0.92 1.43
N LEU A 97 -14.50 1.45 1.61
CA LEU A 97 -13.28 0.66 1.66
C LEU A 97 -13.27 -0.30 2.86
N LEU A 98 -13.69 0.16 4.04
CA LEU A 98 -13.76 -0.69 5.23
C LEU A 98 -14.84 -1.78 5.13
N GLN A 99 -15.96 -1.50 4.46
CA GLN A 99 -17.09 -2.44 4.35
C GLN A 99 -16.91 -3.44 3.21
N ASN A 100 -16.43 -2.97 2.05
CA ASN A 100 -16.44 -3.74 0.80
C ASN A 100 -15.03 -3.98 0.23
N GLY A 101 -13.98 -3.42 0.82
CA GLY A 101 -12.62 -3.47 0.27
C GLY A 101 -11.84 -4.77 0.50
N ASN A 102 -12.47 -5.80 1.07
CA ASN A 102 -11.86 -7.12 1.35
C ASN A 102 -10.45 -7.03 1.98
N LEU A 103 -10.30 -6.13 2.96
CA LEU A 103 -9.00 -5.78 3.53
C LEU A 103 -8.44 -6.97 4.33
N ARG A 104 -7.30 -7.51 3.89
CA ARG A 104 -6.64 -8.66 4.54
C ARG A 104 -6.10 -8.35 5.94
N ARG A 105 -5.97 -7.07 6.30
CA ARG A 105 -5.46 -6.59 7.59
C ARG A 105 -6.24 -5.35 8.02
N ARG A 106 -6.20 -5.05 9.32
CA ARG A 106 -6.74 -3.79 9.84
C ARG A 106 -5.97 -2.62 9.22
N VAL A 107 -6.71 -1.68 8.65
CA VAL A 107 -6.19 -0.43 8.06
C VAL A 107 -6.82 0.75 8.79
N THR A 108 -6.04 1.80 8.99
CA THR A 108 -6.54 3.10 9.47
C THR A 108 -6.65 4.04 8.28
N ILE A 109 -7.81 4.68 8.13
CA ILE A 109 -8.10 5.57 7.01
C ILE A 109 -8.11 7.03 7.49
N ILE A 110 -7.55 7.94 6.69
CA ILE A 110 -7.57 9.39 6.91
C ILE A 110 -8.45 10.02 5.80
N PRO A 111 -9.69 10.42 6.11
CA PRO A 111 -10.54 11.14 5.16
C PRO A 111 -10.20 12.63 5.11
N LEU A 112 -9.71 13.12 3.97
CA LEU A 112 -9.23 14.51 3.80
C LEU A 112 -10.30 15.56 4.06
N ASN A 113 -11.57 15.27 3.73
CA ASN A 113 -12.69 16.20 3.90
C ASN A 113 -13.18 16.35 5.36
N LYS A 114 -12.77 15.45 6.27
CA LYS A 114 -13.26 15.41 7.66
C LYS A 114 -12.16 15.41 8.71
N ILE A 115 -10.94 15.02 8.34
CA ILE A 115 -9.84 14.95 9.31
C ILE A 115 -9.57 16.33 9.91
N GLN A 116 -9.48 16.37 11.23
CA GLN A 116 -9.11 17.57 11.98
C GLN A 116 -7.73 17.37 12.57
N ALA A 117 -6.82 18.28 12.23
CA ALA A 117 -5.49 18.32 12.80
C ALA A 117 -5.51 19.18 14.08
N HIS A 118 -4.84 18.70 15.12
CA HIS A 118 -4.52 19.50 16.29
C HIS A 118 -3.08 19.97 16.13
N THR A 119 -2.90 21.17 15.58
CA THR A 119 -1.56 21.72 15.29
C THR A 119 -1.05 22.54 16.48
N VAL A 120 0.27 22.65 16.60
CA VAL A 120 0.89 23.53 17.59
C VAL A 120 0.45 24.98 17.31
N PRO A 121 -0.16 25.69 18.27
CA PRO A 121 -0.61 27.06 18.04
C PRO A 121 0.54 27.99 17.67
N PRO A 122 0.33 29.02 16.82
CA PRO A 122 1.38 29.96 16.46
C PRO A 122 2.08 30.58 17.67
N ARG A 123 1.36 30.90 18.74
CA ARG A 123 1.96 31.45 19.98
C ARG A 123 3.04 30.55 20.55
N VAL A 124 2.82 29.23 20.56
CA VAL A 124 3.77 28.23 21.08
C VAL A 124 4.96 28.10 20.14
N GLN A 125 4.75 28.12 18.82
CA GLN A 125 5.84 28.11 17.83
C GLN A 125 6.77 29.32 17.98
N HIS A 126 6.21 30.52 18.17
CA HIS A 126 7.00 31.73 18.41
C HIS A 126 7.74 31.68 19.76
N ALA A 127 7.13 31.13 20.80
CA ALA A 127 7.77 30.96 22.10
C ALA A 127 8.96 29.98 22.02
N ALA A 128 8.78 28.83 21.36
CA ALA A 128 9.83 27.84 21.12
C ALA A 128 11.02 28.46 20.38
N ALA A 129 10.77 29.17 19.27
CA ALA A 129 11.83 29.82 18.50
C ALA A 129 12.61 30.88 19.31
N LYS A 130 11.95 31.59 20.24
CA LYS A 130 12.63 32.54 21.13
C LYS A 130 13.43 31.85 22.24
N LEU A 131 12.93 30.71 22.74
CA LEU A 131 13.52 30.00 23.87
C LEU A 131 14.80 29.27 23.47
N VAL A 132 14.77 28.56 22.35
CA VAL A 132 15.89 27.68 21.94
C VAL A 132 16.54 28.09 20.63
N GLY A 133 16.01 29.09 19.90
CA GLY A 133 16.45 29.44 18.56
C GLY A 133 15.72 28.63 17.48
N LYS A 134 15.39 29.28 16.36
CA LYS A 134 14.57 28.71 15.28
C LYS A 134 15.21 27.45 14.68
N GLU A 135 16.53 27.43 14.56
CA GLU A 135 17.27 26.30 14.01
C GLU A 135 17.40 25.11 14.97
N ASN A 136 17.03 25.26 16.24
CA ASN A 136 17.16 24.19 17.25
C ASN A 136 15.86 23.45 17.52
N ALA A 137 14.71 24.03 17.13
CA ALA A 137 13.41 23.39 17.17
C ALA A 137 12.52 23.83 16.01
N GLU A 138 12.16 22.88 15.15
CA GLU A 138 11.30 23.10 13.99
C GLU A 138 10.05 22.21 14.06
N LEU A 139 8.93 22.66 13.52
CA LEU A 139 7.74 21.83 13.45
C LEU A 139 7.99 20.68 12.47
N ALA A 140 7.64 19.45 12.81
CA ALA A 140 7.86 18.30 11.92
C ALA A 140 7.21 18.53 10.53
N LEU A 141 6.06 19.21 10.50
CA LEU A 141 5.36 19.59 9.28
C LEU A 141 6.21 20.45 8.34
N SER A 142 7.10 21.32 8.85
CA SER A 142 7.95 22.16 8.00
C SER A 142 9.12 21.39 7.37
N LEU A 143 9.44 20.19 7.87
CA LEU A 143 10.54 19.35 7.41
C LEU A 143 10.13 18.35 6.31
N VAL A 144 8.83 18.29 6.01
CA VAL A 144 8.27 17.42 4.96
C VAL A 144 7.72 18.24 3.79
N GLY A 145 7.79 17.67 2.60
CA GLY A 145 7.14 18.13 1.37
C GLY A 145 6.05 17.15 0.95
N TYR A 146 4.96 17.68 0.41
CA TYR A 146 3.76 16.93 0.02
C TYR A 146 2.91 17.79 -0.93
N ASP A 147 1.96 17.16 -1.61
CA ASP A 147 1.02 17.87 -2.46
C ASP A 147 -0.02 18.60 -1.62
N GLU A 148 -0.35 19.84 -2.00
CA GLU A 148 -1.21 20.75 -1.24
C GLU A 148 -2.57 20.15 -0.84
N GLN A 149 -3.13 19.28 -1.68
CA GLN A 149 -4.39 18.56 -1.41
C GLN A 149 -4.31 17.67 -0.16
N LEU A 150 -3.10 17.29 0.26
CA LEU A 150 -2.84 16.44 1.41
C LEU A 150 -2.58 17.22 2.71
N ARG A 151 -2.66 18.56 2.68
CA ARG A 151 -2.34 19.43 3.83
C ARG A 151 -2.99 18.95 5.13
N ASN A 152 -4.29 18.69 5.12
CA ASN A 152 -5.03 18.26 6.31
C ASN A 152 -4.49 16.95 6.91
N ALA A 153 -4.09 15.99 6.07
CA ALA A 153 -3.50 14.74 6.52
C ALA A 153 -2.10 14.95 7.10
N MET A 154 -1.30 15.82 6.48
CA MET A 154 0.07 16.11 6.93
C MET A 154 0.08 16.90 8.22
N GLU A 155 -0.82 17.87 8.37
CA GLU A 155 -1.05 18.58 9.64
C GLU A 155 -1.46 17.62 10.75
N TYR A 156 -2.33 16.64 10.46
CA TYR A 156 -2.74 15.62 11.44
C TYR A 156 -1.59 14.72 11.90
N VAL A 157 -0.60 14.49 11.03
CA VAL A 157 0.52 13.59 11.33
C VAL A 157 1.69 14.34 11.96
N PHE A 158 2.06 15.49 11.40
CA PHE A 158 3.29 16.22 11.71
C PHE A 158 3.06 17.62 12.30
N GLY A 159 1.82 18.11 12.35
CA GLY A 159 1.52 19.47 12.78
C GLY A 159 1.55 19.69 14.30
N SER A 160 1.62 18.61 15.10
CA SER A 160 1.57 18.66 16.57
C SER A 160 2.92 18.47 17.26
N THR A 161 4.01 18.28 16.51
CA THR A 161 5.28 17.79 17.06
C THR A 161 6.44 18.66 16.60
N PHE A 162 7.35 18.98 17.52
CA PHE A 162 8.64 19.60 17.19
C PHE A 162 9.72 18.54 17.01
N VAL A 163 10.61 18.78 16.05
CA VAL A 163 11.90 18.11 15.92
C VAL A 163 12.96 19.05 16.45
N CYS A 164 13.71 18.58 17.46
CA CYS A 164 14.74 19.38 18.13
C CYS A 164 16.14 18.79 17.86
N LYS A 165 17.15 19.64 17.75
CA LYS A 165 18.55 19.21 17.51
C LYS A 165 19.21 18.59 18.73
N THR A 166 18.80 19.00 19.93
CA THR A 166 19.40 18.54 21.19
C THR A 166 18.33 18.15 22.19
N ILE A 167 18.70 17.30 23.15
CA ILE A 167 17.82 16.88 24.25
C ILE A 167 17.43 18.08 25.12
N ASP A 168 18.35 19.02 25.35
CA ASP A 168 18.06 20.21 26.16
C ASP A 168 17.04 21.12 25.48
N ALA A 169 17.17 21.35 24.16
CA ALA A 169 16.15 22.08 23.41
C ALA A 169 14.80 21.38 23.46
N ALA A 170 14.78 20.04 23.37
CA ALA A 170 13.54 19.27 23.48
C ALA A 170 12.87 19.40 24.86
N LYS A 171 13.65 19.43 25.95
CA LYS A 171 13.13 19.63 27.31
C LYS A 171 12.51 21.02 27.48
N GLU A 172 13.21 22.05 27.02
CA GLU A 172 12.74 23.44 27.07
C GLU A 172 11.44 23.61 26.26
N VAL A 173 11.41 23.11 25.03
CA VAL A 173 10.23 23.16 24.16
C VAL A 173 9.07 22.35 24.74
N GLY A 174 9.36 21.17 25.32
CA GLY A 174 8.37 20.30 25.95
C GLY A 174 7.63 20.94 27.12
N SER A 175 8.15 22.02 27.71
CA SER A 175 7.45 22.79 28.74
C SER A 175 6.34 23.71 28.20
N LEU A 176 6.27 23.89 26.87
CA LEU A 176 5.35 24.82 26.21
C LEU A 176 4.09 24.16 25.61
N ILE A 177 4.06 22.81 25.56
CA ILE A 177 3.06 21.96 24.90
C ILE A 177 2.48 20.96 25.89
#